data_AF-A0A1C5ZF75-F1
#
_entry.id   AF-A0A1C5ZF75-F1
#
_cell.length_a   1.000
_cell.length_b   1.000
_cell.length_c   1.000
_cell.angle_alpha   90.00
_cell.angle_beta   90.00
_cell.angle_gamma   90.00
#
_symmetry.space_group_name_H-M   'P 1'
#
loop_
_entity.id
_entity.type
_entity.pdbx_description
1 polymer ?
#
loop_
_entity_poly.entity_id
_entity_poly.type
_entity_poly.pdbx_seq_one_letter_code
_entity_poly.pdbx_strand_id
1 'polypeptide(L)'
;MGKYVARDRARFKGFSGPVNIPWGSVLDEQDGLLFWHGEAVCTITSQNAYDFFSADNDGQGKLRGKLVTAIKKKLEKRDTGYQARWDKVWADDLCQKYRRPEHEDWWLWNHDFFNAPIQDLRHIASLVGAPSIW
;
A
#
# COMPACT_ATOMS: atom_id res chain seq x y z
N MET A 1 -5.50 -6.58 18.13
CA MET A 1 -5.70 -7.41 16.93
C MET A 1 -6.05 -6.48 15.80
N GLY A 2 -5.15 -6.32 14.84
CA GLY A 2 -5.40 -5.50 13.67
C GLY A 2 -6.28 -6.23 12.65
N LYS A 3 -6.79 -5.49 11.67
CA LYS A 3 -7.51 -6.03 10.53
C LYS A 3 -6.93 -5.50 9.24
N TYR A 4 -6.89 -6.37 8.25
CA TYR A 4 -6.51 -6.06 6.89
C TYR A 4 -7.59 -6.55 5.94
N VAL A 5 -7.67 -5.93 4.77
CA VAL A 5 -8.53 -6.38 3.68
C VAL A 5 -7.70 -6.67 2.44
N ALA A 6 -8.02 -7.77 1.76
CA ALA A 6 -7.46 -8.07 0.44
C ALA A 6 -7.99 -7.05 -0.58
N ARG A 7 -7.11 -6.20 -1.13
CA ARG A 7 -7.45 -5.18 -2.13
C ARG A 7 -7.34 -5.66 -3.57
N ASP A 8 -6.78 -6.85 -3.77
CA ASP A 8 -6.81 -7.64 -5.01
C ASP A 8 -6.94 -9.13 -4.64
N ARG A 9 -7.08 -10.02 -5.62
CA ARG A 9 -6.97 -11.47 -5.38
C ARG A 9 -5.52 -11.81 -5.05
N ALA A 10 -5.27 -12.20 -3.80
CA ALA A 10 -3.92 -12.49 -3.33
C ALA A 10 -3.50 -13.91 -3.74
N ARG A 11 -2.51 -14.00 -4.64
CA ARG A 11 -1.92 -15.28 -5.07
C ARG A 11 -0.41 -15.21 -4.92
N PHE A 12 0.14 -15.94 -3.96
CA PHE A 12 1.57 -15.94 -3.67
C PHE A 12 1.98 -17.20 -2.90
N LYS A 13 3.29 -17.40 -2.70
CA LYS A 13 3.82 -18.45 -1.81
C LYS A 13 3.88 -17.91 -0.39
N GLY A 14 2.99 -18.36 0.48
CA GLY A 14 2.98 -18.03 1.91
C GLY A 14 3.85 -18.99 2.73
N PHE A 15 3.77 -18.88 4.06
CA PHE A 15 4.54 -19.71 4.98
C PHE A 15 4.20 -21.20 4.86
N SER A 16 2.91 -21.54 4.90
CA SER A 16 2.41 -22.92 4.86
C SER A 16 2.15 -23.45 3.43
N GLY A 17 2.54 -22.70 2.39
CA GLY A 17 2.34 -23.09 0.99
C GLY A 17 1.63 -22.03 0.14
N PRO A 18 1.05 -22.42 -1.02
CA PRO A 18 0.36 -21.50 -1.91
C PRO A 18 -0.86 -20.85 -1.25
N VAL A 19 -0.95 -19.52 -1.34
CA VAL A 19 -2.05 -18.69 -0.84
C VAL A 19 -2.93 -18.27 -2.03
N ASN A 20 -4.25 -18.33 -1.87
CA ASN A 20 -5.23 -17.89 -2.87
C ASN A 20 -6.44 -17.25 -2.18
N ILE A 21 -6.32 -15.96 -1.83
CA ILE A 21 -7.32 -15.25 -1.05
C ILE A 21 -8.19 -14.39 -1.97
N PRO A 22 -9.53 -14.52 -1.92
CA PRO A 22 -10.43 -13.68 -2.69
C PRO A 22 -10.29 -12.20 -2.35
N TRP A 23 -10.52 -11.35 -3.35
CA TRP A 23 -10.65 -9.90 -3.15
C TRP A 23 -11.73 -9.59 -2.08
N GLY A 24 -11.47 -8.62 -1.22
CA GLY A 24 -12.38 -8.18 -0.17
C GLY A 24 -12.40 -9.06 1.07
N SER A 25 -11.62 -10.16 1.10
CA SER A 25 -11.47 -10.98 2.31
C SER A 25 -10.81 -10.19 3.42
N VAL A 26 -11.29 -10.37 4.65
CA VAL A 26 -10.69 -9.78 5.86
C VAL A 26 -9.71 -10.77 6.45
N LEU A 27 -8.56 -10.25 6.87
CA LEU A 27 -7.50 -10.98 7.56
C LEU A 27 -7.29 -10.34 8.93
N ASP A 28 -6.99 -11.19 9.91
CA ASP A 28 -6.58 -10.73 11.23
C ASP A 28 -5.08 -10.51 11.25
N GLU A 29 -4.67 -9.43 11.90
CA GLU A 29 -3.27 -9.16 12.19
C GLU A 29 -3.01 -9.45 13.67
N GLN A 30 -1.97 -10.25 13.90
CA GLN A 30 -1.46 -10.56 15.22
C GLN A 30 0.08 -10.65 15.15
N ASP A 31 0.74 -9.94 16.05
CA ASP A 31 2.21 -9.95 16.22
C ASP A 31 2.97 -9.73 14.89
N GLY A 32 2.45 -8.85 14.03
CA GLY A 32 3.04 -8.52 12.74
C GLY A 32 2.84 -9.57 11.64
N LEU A 33 1.98 -10.56 11.86
CA LEU A 33 1.60 -11.58 10.90
C LEU A 33 0.15 -11.42 10.48
N LEU A 34 -0.12 -11.64 9.19
CA LEU A 34 -1.46 -11.73 8.64
C LEU A 34 -1.95 -13.17 8.68
N PHE A 35 -3.14 -13.38 9.21
CA PHE A 35 -3.80 -14.67 9.31
C PHE A 35 -5.04 -14.71 8.43
N TRP A 36 -5.22 -15.83 7.73
CA TRP A 36 -6.43 -16.12 6.97
C TRP A 36 -6.93 -17.52 7.35
N HIS A 37 -8.16 -17.59 7.86
CA HIS A 37 -8.75 -18.83 8.40
C HIS A 37 -7.86 -19.54 9.44
N GLY A 38 -7.21 -18.77 10.31
CA GLY A 38 -6.35 -19.29 11.39
C GLY A 38 -4.91 -19.62 10.97
N GLU A 39 -4.58 -19.53 9.68
CA GLU A 39 -3.25 -19.81 9.16
C GLU A 39 -2.46 -18.53 8.86
N ALA A 40 -1.22 -18.45 9.32
CA ALA A 40 -0.33 -17.33 9.01
C ALA A 40 0.08 -17.37 7.52
N VAL A 41 -0.16 -16.28 6.79
CA VAL A 41 0.10 -16.23 5.34
C VAL A 41 1.33 -15.41 4.97
N CYS A 42 1.58 -14.28 5.64
CA CYS A 42 2.77 -13.43 5.44
C CYS A 42 2.94 -12.43 6.59
N THR A 43 4.10 -11.75 6.69
CA THR A 43 4.27 -10.62 7.62
C THR A 43 3.66 -9.34 7.03
N ILE A 44 3.22 -8.41 7.89
CA ILE A 44 2.67 -7.11 7.48
C ILE A 44 3.68 -6.21 6.76
N THR A 45 4.97 -6.49 6.90
CA THR A 45 6.07 -5.74 6.28
C THR A 45 6.61 -6.39 5.01
N SER A 46 6.05 -7.53 4.59
CA SER A 46 6.45 -8.24 3.37
C SER A 46 5.96 -7.56 2.10
N GLN A 47 6.62 -7.83 0.97
CA GLN A 47 6.16 -7.38 -0.34
C GLN A 47 4.75 -7.93 -0.67
N ASN A 48 4.44 -9.17 -0.25
CA ASN A 48 3.10 -9.75 -0.37
C ASN A 48 2.04 -8.91 0.38
N ALA A 49 2.36 -8.45 1.59
CA ALA A 49 1.50 -7.54 2.33
C ALA A 49 1.24 -6.24 1.55
N TYR A 50 2.31 -5.61 1.08
CA TYR A 50 2.26 -4.36 0.35
C TYR A 50 1.54 -4.44 -0.98
N ASP A 51 1.55 -5.58 -1.65
CA ASP A 51 0.90 -5.74 -2.94
C ASP A 51 -0.59 -6.05 -2.79
N PHE A 52 -0.97 -6.93 -1.87
CA PHE A 52 -2.30 -7.51 -1.84
C PHE A 52 -3.22 -7.02 -0.72
N PHE A 53 -2.69 -6.43 0.35
CA PHE A 53 -3.48 -6.13 1.54
C PHE A 53 -3.42 -4.65 1.93
N SER A 54 -4.38 -4.21 2.73
CA SER A 54 -4.42 -2.84 3.26
C SER A 54 -5.04 -2.84 4.64
N ALA A 55 -4.46 -2.06 5.56
CA ALA A 55 -4.99 -1.91 6.91
C ALA A 55 -6.44 -1.42 6.87
N ASP A 56 -7.28 -2.03 7.70
CA ASP A 56 -8.74 -1.88 7.71
C ASP A 56 -9.31 -1.69 9.12
N ASN A 57 -8.47 -1.31 10.09
CA ASN A 57 -8.90 -1.04 11.47
C ASN A 57 -9.96 0.07 11.56
N ASP A 58 -9.94 1.01 10.61
CA ASP A 58 -10.90 2.12 10.48
C ASP A 58 -12.02 1.85 9.46
N GLY A 59 -12.10 0.62 8.93
CA GLY A 59 -13.06 0.24 7.87
C GLY A 59 -12.79 0.86 6.50
N GLN A 60 -11.64 1.52 6.29
CA GLN A 60 -11.29 2.20 5.04
C GLN A 60 -10.28 1.44 4.18
N GLY A 61 -9.98 0.19 4.48
CA GLY A 61 -8.96 -0.60 3.79
C GLY A 61 -9.19 -0.74 2.29
N LYS A 62 -10.46 -0.81 1.85
CA LYS A 62 -10.79 -0.82 0.41
C LYS A 62 -10.41 0.49 -0.29
N LEU A 63 -10.75 1.63 0.31
CA LEU A 63 -10.41 2.94 -0.23
C LEU A 63 -8.89 3.17 -0.19
N ARG A 64 -8.25 2.78 0.93
CA ARG A 64 -6.79 2.81 1.12
C ARG A 64 -6.08 2.07 0.00
N GLY A 65 -6.49 0.82 -0.24
CA GLY A 65 -5.92 -0.02 -1.29
C GLY A 65 -6.06 0.59 -2.69
N LYS A 66 -7.22 1.16 -3.00
CA LYS A 66 -7.44 1.88 -4.27
C LYS A 66 -6.51 3.09 -4.42
N LEU A 67 -6.35 3.91 -3.37
CA LEU A 67 -5.48 5.09 -3.39
C LEU A 67 -4.01 4.70 -3.57
N VAL A 68 -3.51 3.76 -2.76
CA VAL A 68 -2.13 3.27 -2.90
C VAL A 68 -1.87 2.73 -4.31
N THR A 69 -2.81 1.95 -4.85
CA THR A 69 -2.70 1.42 -6.21
C THR A 69 -2.68 2.52 -7.27
N ALA A 70 -3.55 3.53 -7.14
CA ALA A 70 -3.64 4.64 -8.07
C ALA A 70 -2.37 5.52 -8.05
N ILE A 71 -1.83 5.81 -6.86
CA ILE A 71 -0.59 6.56 -6.67
C ILE A 71 0.57 5.81 -7.34
N LYS A 72 0.77 4.52 -7.00
CA LYS A 72 1.85 3.70 -7.60
C LYS A 72 1.77 3.68 -9.12
N LYS A 73 0.60 3.31 -9.68
CA LYS A 73 0.40 3.27 -11.14
C LYS A 73 0.66 4.61 -11.81
N LYS A 74 0.27 5.72 -11.18
CA LYS A 74 0.48 7.06 -11.74
C LYS A 74 1.96 7.45 -11.75
N LEU A 75 2.69 7.12 -10.69
CA LEU A 75 4.14 7.39 -10.58
C LEU A 75 4.97 6.47 -11.49
N GLU A 76 4.57 5.22 -11.68
CA GLU A 76 5.27 4.25 -12.53
C GLU A 76 5.11 4.53 -14.03
N LYS A 77 4.07 5.29 -14.42
CA LYS A 77 3.78 5.59 -15.83
C LYS A 77 4.92 6.39 -16.47
N ARG A 78 5.62 5.81 -17.44
CA ARG A 78 6.71 6.42 -18.19
C ARG A 78 6.20 7.26 -19.36
N ASP A 79 5.72 8.48 -19.06
CA ASP A 79 5.34 9.49 -20.05
C ASP A 79 6.15 10.79 -19.85
N THR A 80 5.88 11.82 -20.67
CA THR A 80 6.58 13.12 -20.60
C THR A 80 6.46 13.81 -19.24
N GLY A 81 5.45 13.46 -18.44
CA GLY A 81 5.26 13.98 -17.09
C GLY A 81 5.87 13.11 -15.99
N TYR A 82 6.62 12.04 -16.32
CA TYR A 82 7.17 11.10 -15.33
C TYR A 82 8.02 11.80 -14.28
N GLN A 83 9.05 12.55 -14.70
CA GLN A 83 9.98 13.21 -13.78
C GLN A 83 9.25 14.27 -12.94
N ALA A 84 8.42 15.10 -13.58
CA ALA A 84 7.66 16.14 -12.89
C ALA A 84 6.73 15.62 -11.79
N ARG A 85 6.21 14.38 -11.90
CA ARG A 85 5.43 13.76 -10.80
C ARG A 85 6.32 13.35 -9.64
N TRP A 86 7.49 12.80 -9.92
CA TRP A 86 8.45 12.43 -8.88
C TRP A 86 9.03 13.67 -8.20
N ASP A 87 9.37 14.72 -8.93
CA ASP A 87 9.89 15.98 -8.37
C ASP A 87 8.91 16.56 -7.32
N LYS A 88 7.60 16.49 -7.59
CA LYS A 88 6.57 16.88 -6.62
C LYS A 88 6.58 16.02 -5.36
N VAL A 89 6.71 14.70 -5.50
CA VAL A 89 6.79 13.78 -4.34
C VAL A 89 8.05 14.05 -3.52
N TRP A 90 9.17 14.30 -4.18
CA TRP A 90 10.43 14.67 -3.52
C TRP A 90 10.35 16.00 -2.77
N ALA A 91 9.67 17.00 -3.32
CA ALA A 91 9.58 18.33 -2.73
C ALA A 91 8.51 18.46 -1.62
N ASP A 92 7.63 17.48 -1.44
CA ASP A 92 6.47 17.58 -0.55
C ASP A 92 6.77 17.05 0.86
N ASP A 93 6.61 17.91 1.87
CA ASP A 93 6.90 17.60 3.28
C ASP A 93 6.08 16.42 3.83
N LEU A 94 4.85 16.24 3.35
CA LEU A 94 4.01 15.11 3.77
C LEU A 94 4.57 13.81 3.20
N CYS A 95 4.94 13.80 1.92
CA CYS A 95 5.56 12.65 1.26
C CYS A 95 6.84 12.20 1.97
N GLN A 96 7.65 13.13 2.49
CA GLN A 96 8.91 12.80 3.18
C GLN A 96 8.72 11.87 4.40
N LYS A 97 7.56 11.91 5.08
CA LYS A 97 7.22 10.97 6.17
C LYS A 97 7.18 9.51 5.72
N TYR A 98 6.95 9.29 4.43
CA TYR A 98 6.80 7.98 3.81
C TYR A 98 8.01 7.53 3.00
N ARG A 99 9.07 8.35 2.97
CA ARG A 99 10.34 8.00 2.34
C ARG A 99 11.18 7.16 3.28
N ARG A 100 11.92 6.21 2.72
CA ARG A 100 13.02 5.53 3.42
C ARG A 100 14.28 6.40 3.35
N PRO A 101 14.75 6.99 4.46
CA PRO A 101 15.89 7.90 4.45
C PRO A 101 17.20 7.19 4.08
N GLU A 102 17.31 5.89 4.30
CA GLU A 102 18.48 5.07 3.95
C GLU A 102 18.73 4.95 2.43
N HIS A 103 17.79 5.41 1.60
CA HIS A 103 17.93 5.49 0.15
C HIS A 103 17.85 6.96 -0.30
N GLU A 104 19.02 7.61 -0.42
CA GLU A 104 19.12 9.02 -0.78
C GLU A 104 18.94 9.25 -2.29
N ASP A 105 19.42 8.31 -3.12
CA ASP A 105 19.46 8.46 -4.58
C ASP A 105 18.16 8.07 -5.30
N TRP A 106 17.26 7.35 -4.63
CA TRP A 106 15.97 6.97 -5.20
C TRP A 106 14.87 6.89 -4.16
N TRP A 107 13.64 7.10 -4.61
CA TRP A 107 12.48 7.05 -3.72
C TRP A 107 12.06 5.61 -3.46
N LEU A 108 11.96 5.24 -2.18
CA LEU A 108 11.33 4.01 -1.75
C LEU A 108 10.29 4.32 -0.68
N TRP A 109 9.06 3.86 -0.90
CA TRP A 109 7.98 3.96 0.07
C TRP A 109 8.29 3.07 1.28
N ASN A 110 8.15 3.63 2.49
CA ASN A 110 8.27 2.87 3.73
C ASN A 110 6.98 2.08 4.04
N HIS A 111 6.99 1.34 5.14
CA HIS A 111 5.83 0.55 5.59
C HIS A 111 4.58 1.43 5.79
N ASP A 112 4.76 2.63 6.33
CA ASP A 112 3.68 3.52 6.72
C ASP A 112 2.89 4.04 5.51
N PHE A 113 3.53 4.20 4.35
CA PHE A 113 2.82 4.56 3.11
C PHE A 113 1.65 3.61 2.80
N PHE A 114 1.87 2.30 2.93
CA PHE A 114 0.87 1.28 2.60
C PHE A 114 -0.28 1.24 3.62
N ASN A 115 -0.08 1.83 4.79
CA ASN A 115 -1.04 1.90 5.88
C ASN A 115 -1.48 3.35 6.19
N ALA A 116 -1.05 4.32 5.37
CA ALA A 116 -1.18 5.75 5.63
C ALA A 116 -2.65 6.19 5.73
N PRO A 117 -2.98 7.18 6.58
CA PRO A 117 -4.32 7.74 6.66
C PRO A 117 -4.90 8.13 5.29
N ILE A 118 -6.22 8.00 5.14
CA ILE A 118 -6.89 8.31 3.87
C ILE A 118 -6.66 9.76 3.42
N GLN A 119 -6.60 10.70 4.35
CA GLN A 119 -6.33 12.11 4.03
C GLN A 119 -4.96 12.28 3.37
N ASP A 120 -3.92 11.63 3.91
CA ASP A 120 -2.57 11.72 3.37
C ASP A 120 -2.49 11.07 2.00
N LEU A 121 -3.12 9.90 1.84
CA LEU A 121 -3.22 9.25 0.54
C LEU A 121 -3.99 10.07 -0.50
N ARG A 122 -5.03 10.82 -0.09
CA ARG A 122 -5.76 11.73 -1.00
C ARG A 122 -4.89 12.93 -1.40
N HIS A 123 -4.12 13.49 -0.47
CA HIS A 123 -3.15 14.54 -0.77
C HIS A 123 -2.14 14.06 -1.81
N ILE A 124 -1.49 12.92 -1.56
CA ILE A 124 -0.49 12.35 -2.48
C ILE A 124 -1.12 12.03 -3.84
N ALA A 125 -2.32 11.44 -3.86
CA ALA A 125 -3.03 11.15 -5.11
C ALA A 125 -3.30 12.42 -5.93
N SER A 126 -3.74 13.51 -5.28
CA SER A 126 -3.92 14.82 -5.92
C SER A 126 -2.60 15.38 -6.44
N LEU A 127 -1.55 15.35 -5.61
CA LEU A 127 -0.21 15.86 -5.91
C LEU A 127 0.36 15.24 -7.20
N VAL A 128 0.23 13.92 -7.36
CA VAL A 128 0.75 13.18 -8.52
C VAL A 128 -0.23 13.16 -9.71
N GLY A 129 -1.44 13.70 -9.54
CA GLY A 129 -2.50 13.68 -10.55
C GLY A 129 -3.04 12.27 -10.83
N ALA A 130 -3.13 11.44 -9.80
CA ALA A 130 -3.82 10.15 -9.86
C ALA A 130 -5.34 10.37 -9.98
N PRO A 131 -6.09 9.44 -10.61
CA PRO A 131 -7.54 9.58 -10.75
C PRO A 131 -8.22 9.74 -9.40
N SER A 132 -9.19 10.66 -9.34
CA SER A 132 -10.03 10.80 -8.16
C SER A 132 -10.93 9.57 -8.03
N ILE A 133 -10.74 8.84 -6.95
CA ILE A 133 -11.56 7.69 -6.57
C ILE A 133 -12.51 8.13 -5.46
N TRP A 134 -13.77 8.34 -5.85
CA TRP A 134 -14.90 8.64 -4.97
C TRP A 134 -15.74 7.37 -4.84
#